data_AF-A0A0E0P8B7-F1
#
_entry.id   AF-A0A0E0P8B7-F1
#
_cell.length_a   1.000
_cell.length_b   1.000
_cell.length_c   1.000
_cell.angle_alpha   90.00
_cell.angle_beta   90.00
_cell.angle_gamma   90.00
#
_symmetry.space_group_name_H-M   'P 1'
#
loop_
_entity.id
_entity.type
_entity.pdbx_description
1 polymer ?
#
loop_
_entity_poly.entity_id
_entity_poly.type
_entity_poly.pdbx_seq_one_letter_code
_entity_poly.pdbx_strand_id
1 'polypeptide(L)'
;MIIGELDVGADGDVRLLPPSANLLDEVIRLVGDAERPVLYVGGGCSASGDELRRFVELTGIPVTTTLMGIGNFPSDDPLSLRMLGMHGTVYANYAVDNADLLLALGVRFDDRVTGKVEAFASRAKIVHVDIDPSELGKNKQPHVSICADVLPKVVGVG
;
A
#
# COMPACT_ATOMS: atom_id res chain seq x y z
N MET A 1 -4.35 15.47 -4.08
CA MET A 1 -2.97 14.97 -4.10
C MET A 1 -2.17 15.78 -3.09
N ILE A 2 -2.04 15.26 -1.87
CA ILE A 2 -1.10 15.81 -0.88
C ILE A 2 0.15 14.94 -1.04
N ILE A 3 1.28 15.56 -1.36
CA ILE A 3 2.59 14.90 -1.49
C ILE A 3 3.35 15.19 -0.20
N GLY A 4 4.04 14.18 0.35
CA GLY A 4 4.92 14.37 1.51
C GLY A 4 5.98 15.45 1.23
N GLU A 5 6.42 16.14 2.26
CA GLU A 5 7.43 17.20 2.14
C GLU A 5 8.85 16.58 2.08
N LEU A 6 9.72 17.14 1.24
CA LEU A 6 11.13 16.75 1.14
C LEU A 6 11.96 17.78 1.91
N ASP A 7 12.87 17.33 2.77
CA ASP A 7 13.90 18.18 3.38
C ASP A 7 15.24 17.96 2.68
N VAL A 8 15.91 19.04 2.30
CA VAL A 8 17.24 18.99 1.69
C VAL A 8 18.22 19.48 2.74
N GLY A 9 18.97 18.55 3.33
CA GLY A 9 19.99 18.85 4.33
C GLY A 9 21.09 19.74 3.76
N ALA A 10 21.80 20.45 4.64
CA ALA A 10 22.88 21.36 4.27
C ALA A 10 24.02 20.70 3.45
N ASP A 11 24.15 19.37 3.54
CA ASP A 11 25.16 18.57 2.84
C ASP A 11 24.66 17.97 1.50
N GLY A 12 23.44 18.32 1.06
CA GLY A 12 22.81 17.79 -0.16
C GLY A 12 22.07 16.46 0.02
N ASP A 13 22.03 15.93 1.25
CA ASP A 13 21.24 14.75 1.61
C ASP A 13 19.75 15.05 1.56
N VAL A 14 19.00 14.31 0.74
CA VAL A 14 17.54 14.39 0.70
C VAL A 14 16.96 13.47 1.78
N ARG A 15 16.27 14.06 2.76
CA ARG A 15 15.60 13.32 3.83
C ARG A 15 14.10 13.39 3.61
N LEU A 16 13.44 12.23 3.67
CA LEU A 16 11.99 12.15 3.67
C LEU A 16 11.47 12.62 5.02
N LEU A 17 10.71 13.71 5.02
CA LEU A 17 10.01 14.15 6.22
C LEU A 17 8.93 13.13 6.57
N PRO A 18 8.58 13.00 7.86
CA PRO A 18 7.41 12.21 8.23
C PRO A 18 6.18 12.73 7.47
N PRO A 19 5.23 11.85 7.09
CA PRO A 19 3.95 12.29 6.53
C PRO A 19 3.31 13.32 7.45
N SER A 20 2.68 14.34 6.86
CA SER A 20 1.96 15.34 7.67
C SER A 20 0.83 14.67 8.46
N ALA A 21 0.52 15.18 9.66
CA ALA A 21 -0.56 14.62 10.48
C ALA A 21 -1.89 14.54 9.71
N ASN A 22 -2.20 15.58 8.92
CA ASN A 22 -3.39 15.64 8.08
C ASN A 22 -3.47 14.50 7.05
N LEU A 23 -2.33 14.07 6.48
CA LEU A 23 -2.27 12.95 5.55
C LEU A 23 -2.59 11.62 6.25
N LEU A 24 -2.04 11.43 7.45
CA LEU A 24 -2.28 10.23 8.23
C LEU A 24 -3.75 10.17 8.70
N ASP A 25 -4.31 11.29 9.15
CA ASP A 25 -5.73 11.41 9.51
C ASP A 25 -6.65 11.07 8.33
N GLU A 26 -6.27 11.49 7.11
CA GLU A 26 -7.01 11.14 5.90
C GLU A 26 -6.98 9.63 5.62
N VAL A 27 -5.83 8.97 5.77
CA VAL A 27 -5.72 7.51 5.60
C VAL A 27 -6.54 6.77 6.67
N ILE A 28 -6.45 7.20 7.94
CA ILE A 28 -7.24 6.62 9.04
C ILE A 28 -8.73 6.74 8.75
N ARG A 29 -9.19 7.91 8.29
CA ARG A 29 -10.59 8.11 7.90
C ARG A 29 -10.99 7.20 6.75
N LEU A 30 -10.16 7.07 5.72
CA LEU A 30 -10.42 6.17 4.59
C LEU A 30 -10.54 4.72 5.03
N VAL A 31 -9.68 4.27 5.94
CA VAL A 31 -9.73 2.92 6.52
C VAL A 31 -11.01 2.74 7.34
N GLY A 32 -11.40 3.72 8.16
CA GLY A 32 -12.62 3.66 8.97
C GLY A 32 -13.92 3.69 8.15
N ASP A 33 -13.91 4.34 6.99
CA ASP A 33 -15.05 4.45 6.07
C ASP A 33 -15.17 3.23 5.12
N ALA A 34 -14.16 2.36 5.03
CA ALA A 34 -14.10 1.27 4.05
C ALA A 34 -14.86 0.02 4.51
N GLU A 35 -15.67 -0.57 3.63
CA GLU A 35 -16.37 -1.83 3.87
C GLU A 35 -15.57 -3.03 3.35
N ARG A 36 -14.79 -2.83 2.28
CA ARG A 36 -14.00 -3.89 1.60
C ARG A 36 -12.56 -3.41 1.36
N PRO A 37 -11.81 -3.06 2.42
CA PRO A 37 -10.41 -2.69 2.28
C PRO A 37 -9.53 -3.89 1.92
N VAL A 38 -8.49 -3.67 1.13
CA VAL A 38 -7.45 -4.67 0.82
C VAL A 38 -6.06 -4.04 0.95
N LEU A 39 -5.16 -4.73 1.64
CA LEU A 39 -3.73 -4.43 1.65
C LEU A 39 -3.05 -5.05 0.43
N TYR A 40 -2.45 -4.22 -0.41
CA TYR A 40 -1.68 -4.63 -1.58
C TYR A 40 -0.19 -4.37 -1.34
N VAL A 41 0.53 -5.44 -1.00
CA VAL A 41 1.89 -5.36 -0.43
C VAL A 41 2.94 -5.76 -1.45
N GLY A 42 3.93 -4.89 -1.64
CA GLY A 42 5.04 -5.09 -2.57
C GLY A 42 6.38 -5.34 -1.90
N GLY A 43 7.44 -5.40 -2.72
CA GLY A 43 8.81 -5.59 -2.24
C GLY A 43 9.36 -4.43 -1.40
N GLY A 44 8.74 -3.25 -1.50
CA GLY A 44 9.09 -2.10 -0.66
C GLY A 44 8.78 -2.29 0.83
N CYS A 45 8.07 -3.36 1.22
CA CYS A 45 7.76 -3.70 2.62
C CYS A 45 8.73 -4.73 3.23
N SER A 46 9.87 -5.04 2.58
CA SER A 46 10.76 -6.11 3.01
C SER A 46 11.36 -5.93 4.41
N ALA A 47 11.47 -4.69 4.88
CA ALA A 47 11.93 -4.36 6.23
C ALA A 47 10.78 -4.15 7.24
N SER A 48 9.51 -4.23 6.80
CA SER A 48 8.34 -3.75 7.58
C SER A 48 7.39 -4.87 8.02
N GLY A 49 7.88 -6.11 8.14
CA GLY A 49 7.03 -7.28 8.38
C GLY A 49 6.30 -7.25 9.73
N ASP A 50 6.95 -6.76 10.79
CA ASP A 50 6.35 -6.71 12.13
C ASP A 50 5.32 -5.59 12.24
N GLU A 51 5.61 -4.43 11.67
CA GLU A 51 4.67 -3.32 11.54
C GLU A 51 3.44 -3.75 10.74
N LEU A 52 3.64 -4.37 9.57
CA LEU A 52 2.54 -4.86 8.74
C LEU A 52 1.67 -5.86 9.50
N ARG A 53 2.28 -6.80 10.23
CA ARG A 53 1.52 -7.74 11.08
C ARG A 53 0.71 -7.00 12.12
N ARG A 54 1.31 -6.01 12.80
CA ARG A 54 0.63 -5.19 13.80
C ARG A 54 -0.55 -4.40 13.21
N PHE A 55 -0.39 -3.85 12.01
CA PHE A 55 -1.47 -3.18 11.29
C PHE A 55 -2.65 -4.12 11.08
N VAL A 56 -2.36 -5.32 10.59
CA VAL A 56 -3.36 -6.33 10.23
C VAL A 56 -4.07 -6.82 11.49
N GLU A 57 -3.36 -7.02 12.60
CA GLU A 57 -3.97 -7.34 13.91
C GLU A 57 -4.94 -6.27 14.40
N LEU A 58 -4.63 -4.99 14.17
CA LEU A 58 -5.45 -3.86 14.62
C LEU A 58 -6.67 -3.63 13.72
N THR A 59 -6.54 -3.90 12.42
CA THR A 59 -7.53 -3.50 11.42
C THR A 59 -8.34 -4.67 10.86
N GLY A 60 -7.82 -5.90 10.93
CA GLY A 60 -8.41 -7.08 10.32
C GLY A 60 -8.43 -7.06 8.79
N ILE A 61 -7.67 -6.16 8.15
CA ILE A 61 -7.69 -5.99 6.70
C ILE A 61 -6.95 -7.16 6.02
N PRO A 62 -7.57 -7.83 5.03
CA PRO A 62 -6.92 -8.92 4.31
C PRO A 62 -5.75 -8.43 3.45
N VAL A 63 -4.71 -9.26 3.35
CA VAL A 63 -3.42 -8.94 2.71
C VAL A 63 -3.22 -9.76 1.46
N THR A 64 -2.97 -9.09 0.34
CA THR A 64 -2.46 -9.70 -0.88
C THR A 64 -1.05 -9.19 -1.19
N THR A 65 -0.20 -10.05 -1.76
CA THR A 65 1.20 -9.70 -2.06
C THR A 65 1.49 -9.72 -3.56
N THR A 66 2.37 -8.85 -4.04
CA THR A 66 3.05 -9.07 -5.32
C THR A 66 3.99 -10.30 -5.22
N LEU A 67 4.54 -10.75 -6.34
CA LEU A 67 5.64 -11.72 -6.35
C LEU A 67 6.83 -11.24 -5.50
N MET A 68 7.16 -9.94 -5.57
CA MET A 68 8.26 -9.33 -4.80
C MET A 68 7.92 -9.09 -3.32
N GLY A 69 6.63 -9.17 -2.97
CA GLY A 69 6.15 -9.00 -1.60
C GLY A 69 5.93 -10.32 -0.85
N ILE A 70 6.14 -11.47 -1.51
CA ILE A 70 6.02 -12.77 -0.85
C ILE A 70 7.02 -12.84 0.31
N GLY A 71 6.51 -13.20 1.50
CA GLY A 71 7.30 -13.26 2.73
C GLY A 71 7.15 -12.02 3.63
N ASN A 72 6.66 -10.89 3.10
CA ASN A 72 6.41 -9.69 3.92
C ASN A 72 5.21 -9.87 4.86
N PHE A 73 4.29 -10.77 4.52
CA PHE A 73 3.19 -11.24 5.39
C PHE A 73 3.10 -12.77 5.34
N PRO A 74 2.84 -13.48 6.46
CA PRO A 74 2.79 -14.94 6.48
C PRO A 74 1.69 -15.48 5.53
N SER A 75 2.05 -16.45 4.69
CA SER A 75 1.12 -16.98 3.66
C SER A 75 0.08 -17.97 4.20
N ASP A 76 0.30 -18.43 5.42
CA ASP A 76 -0.55 -19.35 6.21
C ASP A 76 -1.46 -18.61 7.20
N ASP A 77 -1.30 -17.29 7.34
CA ASP A 77 -2.19 -16.46 8.14
C ASP A 77 -3.61 -16.44 7.54
N PRO A 78 -4.67 -16.50 8.36
CA PRO A 78 -6.06 -16.47 7.88
C PRO A 78 -6.44 -15.26 7.04
N LEU A 79 -5.78 -14.11 7.24
CA LEU A 79 -6.00 -12.88 6.48
C LEU A 79 -5.14 -12.80 5.21
N SER A 80 -4.32 -13.81 4.94
CA SER A 80 -3.50 -13.88 3.73
C SER A 80 -4.33 -14.31 2.52
N LEU A 81 -4.46 -13.40 1.55
CA LEU A 81 -4.99 -13.67 0.22
C LEU A 81 -3.93 -14.28 -0.71
N ARG A 82 -2.68 -14.42 -0.23
CA ARG A 82 -1.50 -14.85 -1.01
C ARG A 82 -1.23 -13.90 -2.18
N MET A 83 -0.59 -14.41 -3.24
CA MET A 83 -0.16 -13.60 -4.37
C MET A 83 -1.34 -13.23 -5.28
N LEU A 84 -1.39 -11.98 -5.75
CA LEU A 84 -2.29 -11.53 -6.84
C LEU A 84 -1.59 -11.47 -8.20
N GLY A 85 -2.34 -11.18 -9.26
CA GLY A 85 -1.84 -10.95 -10.62
C GLY A 85 -2.05 -12.15 -11.54
N MET A 86 -1.31 -12.16 -12.66
CA MET A 86 -1.47 -13.14 -13.76
C MET A 86 -1.35 -14.61 -13.32
N HIS A 87 -0.51 -14.89 -12.32
CA HIS A 87 -0.34 -16.22 -11.72
C HIS A 87 -0.75 -16.23 -10.23
N GLY A 88 -1.52 -15.22 -9.82
CA GLY A 88 -2.03 -15.09 -8.47
C GLY A 88 -3.25 -15.98 -8.21
N THR A 89 -3.70 -15.96 -6.98
CA THR A 89 -4.91 -16.67 -6.58
C THR A 89 -6.16 -15.97 -7.11
N VAL A 90 -7.19 -16.74 -7.43
CA VAL A 90 -8.47 -16.18 -7.89
C VAL A 90 -9.08 -15.26 -6.83
N TYR A 91 -8.99 -15.65 -5.55
CA TYR A 91 -9.56 -14.90 -4.45
C TYR A 91 -8.82 -13.59 -4.15
N ALA A 92 -7.49 -13.52 -4.35
CA ALA A 92 -6.75 -12.25 -4.27
C ALA A 92 -7.19 -11.27 -5.36
N ASN A 93 -7.24 -11.73 -6.62
CA ASN A 93 -7.70 -10.90 -7.73
C ASN A 93 -9.16 -10.45 -7.55
N TYR A 94 -10.03 -11.35 -7.06
CA TYR A 94 -11.42 -11.03 -6.76
C TYR A 94 -11.57 -9.98 -5.65
N ALA A 95 -10.78 -10.10 -4.57
CA ALA A 95 -10.79 -9.13 -3.48
C ALA A 95 -10.40 -7.74 -3.97
N VAL A 96 -9.32 -7.63 -4.77
CA VAL A 96 -8.87 -6.34 -5.33
C VAL A 96 -9.87 -5.75 -6.32
N ASP A 97 -10.50 -6.57 -7.17
CA ASP A 97 -11.53 -6.07 -8.08
C ASP A 97 -12.74 -5.49 -7.34
N ASN A 98 -13.13 -6.09 -6.22
CA ASN A 98 -14.30 -5.70 -5.43
C ASN A 98 -14.01 -4.75 -4.26
N ALA A 99 -12.74 -4.38 -4.08
CA ALA A 99 -12.32 -3.46 -3.04
C ALA A 99 -12.94 -2.07 -3.23
N ASP A 100 -13.30 -1.42 -2.14
CA ASP A 100 -13.65 0.00 -2.09
C ASP A 100 -12.48 0.87 -1.57
N LEU A 101 -11.48 0.23 -0.95
CA LEU A 101 -10.20 0.82 -0.57
C LEU A 101 -9.06 -0.14 -0.90
N LEU A 102 -8.05 0.34 -1.61
CA LEU A 102 -6.81 -0.36 -1.86
C LEU A 102 -5.65 0.40 -1.21
N LEU A 103 -5.01 -0.24 -0.23
CA LEU A 103 -3.81 0.25 0.44
C LEU A 103 -2.58 -0.35 -0.26
N ALA A 104 -2.04 0.38 -1.23
CA ALA A 104 -0.89 -0.01 -2.04
C ALA A 104 0.41 0.39 -1.34
N LEU A 105 1.09 -0.58 -0.72
CA LEU A 105 2.27 -0.37 0.12
C LEU A 105 3.54 -0.92 -0.55
N GLY A 106 4.45 -0.03 -0.96
CA GLY A 106 5.73 -0.39 -1.56
C GLY A 106 5.58 -1.17 -2.89
N VAL A 107 4.61 -0.79 -3.71
CA VAL A 107 4.25 -1.41 -4.99
C VAL A 107 4.37 -0.42 -6.15
N ARG A 108 4.63 -0.93 -7.34
CA ARG A 108 4.81 -0.13 -8.58
C ARG A 108 3.68 -0.28 -9.61
N PHE A 109 2.62 -1.03 -9.26
CA PHE A 109 1.52 -1.34 -10.19
C PHE A 109 2.00 -1.92 -11.55
N ASP A 110 2.95 -2.85 -11.51
CA ASP A 110 3.49 -3.56 -12.69
C ASP A 110 2.36 -4.23 -13.51
N ASP A 111 2.55 -4.33 -14.83
CA ASP A 111 1.59 -4.89 -15.77
C ASP A 111 1.27 -6.38 -15.49
N ARG A 112 2.24 -7.13 -14.96
CA ARG A 112 2.03 -8.54 -14.54
C ARG A 112 1.02 -8.70 -13.40
N VAL A 113 0.79 -7.63 -12.63
CA VAL A 113 -0.20 -7.61 -11.57
C VAL A 113 -1.49 -6.97 -12.04
N THR A 114 -1.40 -5.82 -12.71
CA THR A 114 -2.56 -5.00 -13.04
C THR A 114 -3.29 -5.46 -14.30
N GLY A 115 -2.60 -6.14 -15.22
CA GLY A 115 -3.12 -6.45 -16.54
C GLY A 115 -3.52 -5.17 -17.27
N LYS A 116 -4.82 -4.94 -17.42
CA LYS A 116 -5.35 -3.65 -17.89
C LYS A 116 -5.47 -2.68 -16.72
N VAL A 117 -4.54 -1.73 -16.63
CA VAL A 117 -4.41 -0.79 -15.52
C VAL A 117 -5.69 -0.02 -15.22
N GLU A 118 -6.48 0.36 -16.23
CA GLU A 118 -7.74 1.09 -16.02
C GLU A 118 -8.79 0.23 -15.29
N ALA A 119 -8.81 -1.08 -15.55
CA ALA A 119 -9.74 -2.01 -14.93
C ALA A 119 -9.31 -2.39 -13.50
N PHE A 120 -8.01 -2.41 -13.22
CA PHE A 120 -7.46 -2.77 -11.91
C PHE A 120 -7.98 -1.85 -10.80
N ALA A 121 -8.60 -2.43 -9.77
CA ALA A 121 -9.16 -1.72 -8.62
C ALA A 121 -10.03 -0.50 -9.01
N SER A 122 -10.79 -0.63 -10.10
CA SER A 122 -11.54 0.48 -10.72
C SER A 122 -12.60 1.12 -9.81
N ARG A 123 -13.05 0.40 -8.78
CA ARG A 123 -14.06 0.85 -7.80
C ARG A 123 -13.46 1.32 -6.48
N ALA A 124 -12.15 1.20 -6.30
CA ALA A 124 -11.49 1.48 -5.04
C ALA A 124 -10.95 2.90 -4.97
N LYS A 125 -11.05 3.51 -3.79
CA LYS A 125 -10.12 4.57 -3.40
C LYS A 125 -8.73 3.96 -3.24
N ILE A 126 -7.71 4.64 -3.70
CA ILE A 126 -6.34 4.12 -3.70
C ILE A 126 -5.47 5.01 -2.82
N VAL A 127 -4.85 4.42 -1.80
CA VAL A 127 -3.76 5.00 -1.04
C VAL A 127 -2.47 4.35 -1.53
N HIS A 128 -1.52 5.13 -2.01
CA HIS A 128 -0.24 4.62 -2.51
C HIS A 128 0.91 5.19 -1.67
N VAL A 129 1.64 4.29 -1.02
CA VAL A 129 2.84 4.59 -0.24
C VAL A 129 4.04 4.00 -0.96
N ASP A 130 4.99 4.87 -1.33
CA ASP A 130 6.26 4.45 -1.90
C ASP A 130 7.36 5.41 -1.46
N ILE A 131 8.59 4.90 -1.36
CA ILE A 131 9.76 5.72 -1.03
C ILE A 131 10.26 6.50 -2.24
N ASP A 132 9.96 5.99 -3.45
CA ASP A 132 10.33 6.62 -4.71
C ASP A 132 9.18 7.52 -5.22
N PRO A 133 9.35 8.85 -5.18
CA PRO A 133 8.31 9.77 -5.65
C PRO A 133 7.98 9.60 -7.13
N SER A 134 8.89 9.04 -7.94
CA SER A 134 8.68 8.81 -9.37
C SER A 134 7.71 7.66 -9.66
N GLU A 135 7.43 6.79 -8.69
CA GLU A 135 6.47 5.69 -8.83
C GLU A 135 5.03 6.14 -8.47
N LEU A 136 4.88 7.21 -7.69
CA LEU A 136 3.58 7.74 -7.29
C LEU A 136 2.84 8.34 -8.49
N GLY A 137 1.70 7.74 -8.86
CA GLY A 137 0.88 8.20 -9.99
C GLY A 137 1.41 7.81 -11.38
N LYS A 138 2.49 7.03 -11.46
CA LYS A 138 3.12 6.65 -12.73
C LYS A 138 2.23 5.78 -13.60
N ASN A 139 1.71 4.69 -13.03
CA ASN A 139 0.86 3.72 -13.74
C ASN A 139 -0.61 3.89 -13.38
N LYS A 140 -0.92 4.10 -12.10
CA LYS A 140 -2.29 4.27 -11.59
C LYS A 140 -2.35 5.53 -10.75
N GLN A 141 -3.32 6.41 -11.01
CA GLN A 141 -3.51 7.63 -10.23
C GLN A 141 -4.12 7.28 -8.85
N PRO A 142 -3.41 7.51 -7.74
CA PRO A 142 -3.96 7.30 -6.41
C PRO A 142 -4.84 8.49 -5.98
N HIS A 143 -5.71 8.23 -5.00
CA HIS A 143 -6.51 9.25 -4.34
C HIS A 143 -5.68 9.97 -3.26
N VAL A 144 -4.88 9.19 -2.52
CA VAL A 144 -3.90 9.67 -1.54
C VAL A 144 -2.53 9.07 -1.88
N SER A 145 -1.49 9.91 -1.93
CA SER A 145 -0.11 9.48 -2.15
C SER A 145 0.72 9.84 -0.94
N ILE A 146 1.59 8.94 -0.48
CA ILE A 146 2.54 9.22 0.59
C ILE A 146 3.93 8.85 0.07
N CYS A 147 4.80 9.85 -0.03
CA CYS A 147 6.21 9.64 -0.33
C CYS A 147 6.93 9.41 1.00
N ALA A 148 7.12 8.16 1.39
CA ALA A 148 7.74 7.78 2.65
C ALA A 148 8.24 6.33 2.60
N ASP A 149 9.13 6.00 3.52
CA ASP A 149 9.34 4.59 3.89
C ASP A 149 8.04 4.02 4.45
N VAL A 150 7.77 2.74 4.15
CA VAL A 150 6.58 2.02 4.62
C VAL A 150 6.67 1.70 6.12
N LEU A 151 7.90 1.63 6.67
CA LEU A 151 8.20 1.55 8.12
C LEU A 151 7.53 2.69 8.93
N PRO A 152 7.37 2.56 10.26
CA PRO A 152 6.09 2.57 11.02
C PRO A 152 5.22 3.85 10.90
N LYS A 153 5.59 4.86 10.12
CA LYS A 153 4.93 6.15 10.01
C LYS A 153 3.53 6.11 9.39
N VAL A 154 3.17 5.03 8.68
CA VAL A 154 1.82 4.82 8.13
C VAL A 154 1.04 3.73 8.88
N VAL A 155 1.76 2.88 9.61
CA VAL A 155 1.25 1.63 10.17
C VAL A 155 1.19 1.64 11.71
N GLY A 156 1.94 2.55 12.34
CA GLY A 156 1.89 2.84 13.76
C GLY A 156 0.65 3.67 14.09
N VAL A 157 -0.43 2.99 14.48
CA VAL A 157 -1.48 3.61 15.27
C VAL A 157 -0.91 3.76 16.69
N GLY A 158 -0.20 4.86 16.94
CA GLY A 158 0.44 5.19 18.23
C GLY A 158 1.46 6.31 18.13
#